data_AF-A0A2A3FQ18-F1
#
_entry.id   AF-A0A2A3FQ18-F1
#
_cell.length_a   1.000
_cell.length_b   1.000
_cell.length_c   1.000
_cell.angle_alpha   90.00
_cell.angle_beta   90.00
_cell.angle_gamma   90.00
#
_symmetry.space_group_name_H-M   'P 1'
#
loop_
_entity.id
_entity.type
_entity.pdbx_description
1 polymer ?
#
loop_
_entity_poly.entity_id
_entity_poly.type
_entity_poly.pdbx_seq_one_letter_code
_entity_poly.pdbx_strand_id
1 'polypeptide(L)'
;MSAAPGIAGSRRPEQEGCFLAANEWERDWFIQMNNTGGSVDVWEVRGINADDLIQSPEGHYYFPGVIPATELRLIQRDVPPGRRG
;
A
#
# COMPACT_ATOMS: atom_id res chain seq x y z
N MET A 1 -18.44 0.95 -9.02
CA MET A 1 -17.20 1.55 -8.51
C MET A 1 -16.36 1.95 -9.71
N SER A 2 -16.33 3.24 -10.05
CA SER A 2 -15.54 3.71 -11.18
C SER A 2 -14.08 3.69 -10.76
N ALA A 3 -13.29 2.78 -11.34
CA ALA A 3 -11.84 2.73 -11.10
C ALA A 3 -11.27 4.09 -11.49
N ALA A 4 -10.74 4.82 -10.51
CA ALA A 4 -9.88 5.96 -10.82
C ALA A 4 -8.76 5.44 -11.75
N PRO A 5 -8.38 6.18 -12.80
CA PRO A 5 -7.28 5.76 -13.67
C PRO A 5 -6.05 5.49 -12.80
N GLY A 6 -5.32 4.42 -13.10
CA GLY A 6 -4.00 4.20 -12.50
C GLY A 6 -3.08 5.39 -12.76
N ILE A 7 -1.95 5.48 -12.06
CA ILE A 7 -1.03 6.62 -12.13
C ILE A 7 -0.59 6.95 -13.58
N ALA A 8 -0.55 5.96 -14.47
CA ALA A 8 -0.24 6.11 -15.91
C ALA A 8 -1.48 6.13 -16.84
N GLY A 9 -2.70 6.32 -16.31
CA GLY A 9 -3.94 6.27 -17.09
C GLY A 9 -4.44 4.85 -17.40
N SER A 10 -3.90 3.82 -16.72
CA SER A 10 -4.33 2.44 -16.89
C SER A 10 -5.76 2.22 -16.34
N ARG A 11 -6.51 1.31 -16.97
CA ARG A 11 -7.86 0.89 -16.52
C ARG A 11 -7.83 -0.39 -15.68
N ARG A 12 -6.64 -0.95 -15.47
CA ARG A 12 -6.38 -2.18 -14.72
C ARG A 12 -5.20 -1.95 -13.80
N PRO A 13 -5.19 -2.57 -12.61
CA PRO A 13 -4.04 -2.46 -11.73
C PRO A 13 -2.82 -3.12 -12.37
N GLU A 14 -1.63 -2.58 -12.10
CA GLU A 14 -0.36 -3.16 -12.57
C GLU A 14 -0.09 -4.52 -11.90
N GLN A 15 -0.53 -4.67 -10.66
CA GLN A 15 -0.57 -5.94 -9.93
C GLN A 15 -1.96 -6.15 -9.34
N GLU A 16 -2.55 -7.33 -9.52
CA GLU A 16 -3.85 -7.68 -8.93
C GLU A 16 -3.70 -8.00 -7.43
N GLY A 17 -3.46 -6.96 -6.62
CA GLY A 17 -3.30 -7.11 -5.17
C GLY A 17 -2.98 -5.82 -4.43
N CYS A 18 -2.62 -5.96 -3.16
CA CYS A 18 -2.22 -4.85 -2.29
C CYS A 18 -0.76 -5.00 -1.90
N PHE A 19 0.08 -4.02 -2.27
CA PHE A 19 1.44 -3.94 -1.76
C PHE A 19 1.44 -3.72 -0.25
N LEU A 20 2.30 -4.44 0.46
CA LEU A 20 2.46 -4.36 1.89
C LEU A 20 3.88 -3.97 2.24
N ALA A 21 4.03 -3.00 3.13
CA ALA A 21 5.31 -2.68 3.72
C ALA A 21 5.70 -3.78 4.73
N ALA A 22 6.87 -4.40 4.55
CA ALA A 22 7.40 -5.39 5.47
C ALA A 22 8.02 -4.77 6.72
N ASN A 23 8.32 -3.47 6.69
CA ASN A 23 8.91 -2.72 7.80
C ASN A 23 8.58 -1.22 7.76
N GLU A 24 9.00 -0.48 8.79
CA GLU A 24 8.74 0.96 8.91
C GLU A 24 9.41 1.79 7.82
N TRP A 25 10.57 1.36 7.32
CA TRP A 25 11.27 2.07 6.25
C TRP A 25 10.51 1.97 4.93
N GLU A 26 10.02 0.77 4.57
CA GLU A 26 9.17 0.60 3.39
C GLU A 26 7.84 1.34 3.53
N ARG A 27 7.24 1.36 4.73
CA ARG A 27 6.05 2.16 5.03
C ARG A 27 6.30 3.63 4.69
N ASP A 28 7.38 4.20 5.21
CA ASP A 28 7.72 5.61 4.99
C ASP A 28 7.99 5.91 3.52
N TRP A 29 8.66 4.99 2.82
CA TRP A 29 8.88 5.07 1.38
C TRP A 29 7.55 5.06 0.60
N PHE A 30 6.61 4.16 0.92
CA PHE A 30 5.29 4.13 0.29
C PHE A 30 4.49 5.41 0.55
N ILE A 31 4.56 5.96 1.75
CA ILE A 31 3.92 7.25 2.09
C ILE A 31 4.50 8.36 1.19
N GLN A 32 5.82 8.41 1.00
CA GLN A 32 6.43 9.42 0.14
C GLN A 32 6.13 9.22 -1.35
N MET A 33 6.05 7.97 -1.81
CA MET A 33 5.81 7.64 -3.21
C MET A 33 4.37 7.91 -3.63
N ASN A 34 3.39 7.45 -2.84
CA ASN A 34 1.99 7.47 -3.23
C ASN A 34 1.28 8.78 -2.91
N ASN A 35 1.86 9.62 -2.06
CA ASN A 35 1.17 10.79 -1.56
C ASN A 35 1.37 12.01 -2.47
N THR A 36 0.57 12.06 -3.54
CA THR A 36 0.60 13.10 -4.58
C THR A 36 -0.29 14.32 -4.27
N GLY A 37 -0.96 14.38 -3.11
CA GLY A 37 -1.89 15.49 -2.86
C GLY A 37 -2.62 15.59 -1.51
N GLY A 38 -2.24 14.88 -0.44
CA GLY A 38 -2.97 14.98 0.83
C GLY A 38 -2.28 14.34 2.03
N SER A 39 -2.96 14.22 3.17
CA SER A 39 -2.54 13.29 4.23
C SER A 39 -2.96 11.86 3.88
N VAL A 40 -2.27 10.85 4.42
CA VAL A 40 -2.62 9.43 4.27
C VAL A 40 -2.76 8.75 5.62
N ASP A 41 -3.62 7.76 5.69
CA ASP A 41 -3.73 6.88 6.85
C ASP A 41 -2.80 5.68 6.72
N VAL A 42 -2.26 5.22 7.84
CA VAL A 42 -1.44 4.01 7.91
C VAL A 42 -2.22 2.92 8.64
N TRP A 43 -2.37 1.79 7.95
CA TRP A 43 -3.05 0.60 8.45
C TRP A 43 -2.05 -0.52 8.65
N GLU A 44 -2.09 -1.14 9.83
CA GLU A 44 -1.43 -2.41 10.09
C GLU A 44 -2.32 -3.54 9.57
N VAL A 45 -1.71 -4.46 8.84
CA VAL A 45 -2.34 -5.72 8.43
C VAL A 45 -1.90 -6.80 9.39
N ARG A 46 -2.87 -7.49 9.98
CA ARG A 46 -2.68 -8.64 10.87
C ARG A 46 -3.08 -9.92 10.14
N GLY A 47 -2.69 -11.07 10.67
CA GLY A 47 -3.20 -12.36 10.21
C GLY A 47 -2.78 -12.83 8.82
N ILE A 48 -1.95 -12.07 8.09
CA ILE A 48 -1.34 -12.50 6.82
C ILE A 48 0.05 -13.08 7.12
N ASN A 49 0.31 -14.30 6.62
CA ASN A 49 1.64 -14.89 6.72
C ASN A 49 2.55 -14.32 5.62
N ALA A 50 3.84 -14.17 5.92
CA ALA A 50 4.83 -13.73 4.94
C ALA A 50 4.88 -14.67 3.71
N ASP A 51 4.59 -15.96 3.90
CA ASP A 51 4.54 -16.96 2.82
C ASP A 51 3.35 -16.75 1.86
N ASP A 52 2.34 -15.98 2.26
CA ASP A 52 1.19 -15.63 1.41
C ASP A 52 1.49 -14.42 0.51
N LEU A 53 2.66 -13.79 0.67
CA LEU A 53 3.09 -12.63 -0.10
C LEU A 53 3.85 -13.06 -1.35
N ILE A 54 3.56 -12.38 -2.45
CA ILE A 54 4.28 -12.55 -3.71
C ILE A 54 5.23 -11.36 -3.86
N GLN A 55 6.48 -11.65 -4.20
CA GLN A 55 7.43 -10.60 -4.59
C GLN A 55 7.14 -10.16 -6.02
N SER A 56 6.92 -8.86 -6.22
CA SER A 56 6.76 -8.26 -7.54
C SER A 56 8.10 -8.20 -8.27
N PRO A 57 8.10 -8.04 -9.62
CA PRO A 57 9.33 -7.85 -10.39
C PRO A 57 10.20 -6.67 -9.91
N GLU A 58 9.59 -5.67 -9.29
CA GLU A 58 10.23 -4.48 -8.73
C GLU A 58 10.84 -4.73 -7.34
N GLY A 59 10.65 -5.92 -6.77
CA GLY A 59 11.24 -6.37 -5.50
C GLY A 59 10.36 -6.14 -4.28
N HIS A 60 9.14 -5.60 -4.43
CA HIS A 60 8.21 -5.34 -3.32
C HIS A 60 7.20 -6.46 -3.13
N TYR A 61 6.78 -6.70 -1.89
CA TYR A 61 5.79 -7.72 -1.58
C TYR A 61 4.37 -7.21 -1.74
N TYR A 62 3.50 -8.03 -2.32
CA TYR A 62 2.07 -7.78 -2.37
C TYR A 62 1.28 -9.03 -2.00
N PHE A 63 0.10 -8.80 -1.43
CA PHE A 63 -0.88 -9.86 -1.18
C PHE A 63 -1.81 -9.99 -2.40
N PRO A 64 -1.87 -11.16 -3.06
CA PRO A 64 -2.65 -11.39 -4.28
C PRO A 64 -4.13 -11.65 -3.94
N GLY A 65 -4.81 -10.69 -3.32
CA GLY A 65 -6.19 -10.85 -2.89
C GLY A 65 -6.74 -9.66 -2.12
N VAL A 66 -7.95 -9.86 -1.57
CA VAL A 66 -8.61 -8.86 -0.72
C VAL A 66 -8.25 -9.11 0.73
N ILE A 67 -7.74 -8.07 1.41
CA ILE A 67 -7.46 -8.12 2.84
C ILE A 67 -8.76 -7.85 3.61
N PRO A 68 -9.24 -8.77 4.47
CA PRO A 68 -10.44 -8.56 5.25
C PRO A 68 -10.31 -7.36 6.20
N ALA A 69 -11.37 -6.57 6.37
CA ALA A 69 -11.34 -5.42 7.28
C ALA A 69 -11.06 -5.80 8.75
N THR A 70 -11.40 -7.04 9.13
CA THR A 70 -11.09 -7.60 10.46
C THR A 70 -9.58 -7.76 10.71
N GLU A 71 -8.80 -7.86 9.64
CA GLU A 71 -7.34 -7.94 9.69
C GLU A 71 -6.68 -6.55 9.64
N LEU A 72 -7.46 -5.48 9.51
CA LEU A 72 -6.94 -4.12 9.43
C LEU A 72 -7.05 -3.40 10.77
N ARG A 73 -5.96 -2.77 11.19
CA ARG A 73 -5.95 -1.85 12.33
C ARG A 73 -5.37 -0.50 11.92
N LEU A 74 -6.14 0.57 12.07
CA LEU A 74 -5.62 1.92 11.90
C LEU A 74 -4.58 2.21 12.98
N ILE A 75 -3.34 2.48 12.58
CA ILE A 75 -2.24 2.77 13.51
C ILE A 75 -1.83 4.24 13.50
N GLN A 76 -1.98 4.93 12.36
CA GLN A 76 -1.73 6.36 12.26
C GLN A 76 -2.77 6.98 11.31
N ARG A 77 -3.23 8.17 11.66
CA ARG A 77 -4.20 8.93 10.87
C ARG A 77 -3.58 10.22 10.40
N ASP A 78 -3.96 10.66 9.21
CA ASP A 78 -3.59 11.97 8.66
C ASP A 78 -2.07 12.22 8.60
N VAL A 79 -1.30 11.19 8.25
CA VAL A 79 0.16 11.32 8.10
C VAL A 79 0.44 12.24 6.90
N PRO A 80 1.12 13.38 7.10
CA PRO A 80 1.41 14.31 6.01
C PRO A 80 2.40 13.68 5.03
N PRO A 81 2.43 14.14 3.76
CA PRO A 81 3.46 13.73 2.83
C PRO A 81 4.82 14.15 3.40
N GLY A 82 5.79 13.24 3.37
CA GLY A 82 7.16 13.57 3.79
C GLY A 82 7.67 14.77 3.01
N ARG A 83 8.21 15.79 3.69
CA ARG A 83 8.87 16.92 3.00
C ARG A 83 9.97 16.36 2.11
N ARG A 84 9.86 16.56 0.80
CA ARG A 84 11.01 16.44 -0.11
C ARG A 84 12.00 17.54 0.29
N GLY A 85 12.97 17.18 1.13
CA GLY A 85 14.13 18.00 1.45
C GLY A 85 15.15 17.95 0.33
#